data_AF-A0A0C2FJB3-F1
#
_entry.id   AF-A0A0C2FJB3-F1
#
_cell.length_a   1.000
_cell.length_b   1.000
_cell.length_c   1.000
_cell.angle_alpha   90.00
_cell.angle_beta   90.00
_cell.angle_gamma   90.00
#
_symmetry.space_group_name_H-M   'P 1'
#
loop_
_entity.id
_entity.type
_entity.pdbx_description
1 polymer ?
#
loop_
_entity_poly.entity_id
_entity_poly.type
_entity_poly.pdbx_seq_one_letter_code
_entity_poly.pdbx_strand_id
1 'polypeptide(L)'
;MSSVPRFLASATRWSFKKKFFVYGGSAILLESGAVISRSVDSLEDVRQVGLVRFGRAACAVAKIVVDYKSSLRGPNDSSEEYNAAIKKCHKRSAVELLELACANGGVFIKVGQHLSALEYLIPTEYTSTLSVLTSKAPKASLEDVVYVIESELGKKVDEVFSEFSEEPIGAASLAQVHIAR
;
A
#
# COMPACT_ATOMS: atom_id res chain seq x y z
N MET A 1 -30.94 0.75 -1.12
CA MET A 1 -30.08 0.36 -2.27
C MET A 1 -29.28 1.57 -2.71
N SER A 2 -28.14 1.80 -2.06
CA SER A 2 -27.27 2.96 -2.30
C SER A 2 -26.21 2.63 -3.33
N SER A 3 -26.16 3.43 -4.38
CA SER A 3 -25.24 3.33 -5.51
C SER A 3 -23.81 3.56 -5.04
N VAL A 4 -22.96 2.55 -5.19
CA VAL A 4 -21.51 2.62 -4.95
C VAL A 4 -20.91 3.69 -5.88
N PRO A 5 -20.12 4.65 -5.36
CA PRO A 5 -19.42 5.64 -6.19
C PRO A 5 -18.52 4.96 -7.22
N ARG A 6 -18.59 5.43 -8.47
CA ARG A 6 -17.93 4.86 -9.67
C ARG A 6 -16.40 4.73 -9.58
N PHE A 7 -15.77 5.30 -8.55
CA PHE A 7 -14.34 5.17 -8.28
C PHE A 7 -13.94 3.80 -7.70
N LEU A 8 -14.84 3.11 -6.98
CA LEU A 8 -14.57 1.79 -6.43
C LEU A 8 -14.63 0.66 -7.48
N ALA A 9 -15.22 0.91 -8.66
CA ALA A 9 -15.26 -0.07 -9.75
C ALA A 9 -13.93 -0.21 -10.52
N SER A 10 -12.97 0.71 -10.31
CA SER A 10 -11.64 0.64 -10.92
C SER A 10 -10.56 0.04 -10.01
N ALA A 11 -10.86 -0.09 -8.70
CA ALA A 11 -9.93 -0.65 -7.71
C ALA A 11 -9.95 -2.20 -7.68
N THR A 12 -10.90 -2.84 -8.36
CA THR A 12 -11.07 -4.31 -8.37
C THR A 12 -10.24 -5.03 -9.44
N ARG A 13 -9.37 -4.33 -10.16
CA ARG A 13 -8.46 -4.92 -11.14
C ARG A 13 -7.00 -4.60 -10.83
N TRP A 14 -6.59 -4.77 -9.58
CA TRP A 14 -5.17 -4.95 -9.30
C TRP A 14 -4.80 -6.40 -9.59
N SER A 15 -4.67 -6.69 -10.89
CA SER A 15 -4.12 -7.96 -11.35
C SER A 15 -2.61 -7.88 -11.18
N PHE A 16 -2.12 -8.43 -10.08
CA PHE A 16 -0.71 -8.72 -9.88
C PHE A 16 -0.33 -9.88 -10.83
N LYS A 17 -0.28 -9.63 -12.14
CA LYS A 17 0.32 -10.58 -13.08
C LYS A 17 1.83 -10.45 -12.98
N LYS A 18 2.43 -11.07 -11.97
CA LYS A 18 3.78 -11.61 -12.10
C LYS A 18 3.67 -12.84 -13.01
N LYS A 19 3.84 -12.66 -14.32
CA LYS A 19 4.09 -13.79 -15.23
C LYS A 19 5.59 -14.02 -15.25
N PHE A 20 6.07 -14.90 -14.38
CA PHE A 20 7.34 -15.59 -14.62
C PHE A 20 7.01 -16.87 -15.38
N PHE A 21 7.33 -16.89 -16.68
CA PHE A 21 7.44 -18.11 -17.46
C PHE A 21 8.42 -17.86 -18.60
N VAL A 22 9.59 -18.50 -18.55
CA VAL A 22 10.18 -19.26 -19.66
C VAL A 22 11.22 -20.23 -19.07
N TYR A 23 10.97 -21.54 -19.19
CA TYR A 23 12.02 -22.55 -19.30
C TYR A 23 11.99 -23.08 -20.74
N GLY A 24 13.16 -23.03 -21.41
CA GLY A 24 13.53 -23.86 -22.57
C GLY A 24 12.81 -23.66 -23.90
N GLY A 25 13.51 -23.09 -24.89
CA GLY A 25 13.22 -23.33 -26.31
C GLY A 25 13.41 -22.13 -27.24
N SER A 26 14.59 -22.08 -27.87
CA SER A 26 14.90 -21.37 -29.12
C SER A 26 14.87 -19.84 -29.15
N ALA A 27 16.09 -19.30 -29.00
CA ALA A 27 16.69 -18.14 -29.66
C ALA A 27 15.78 -17.08 -30.32
N ILE A 28 15.95 -15.84 -29.82
CA ILE A 28 15.61 -14.50 -30.34
C ILE A 28 14.79 -13.78 -29.24
N LEU A 29 15.20 -12.56 -28.85
CA LEU A 29 14.67 -11.66 -27.79
C LEU A 29 15.45 -11.59 -26.45
N LEU A 30 16.78 -11.68 -26.47
CA LEU A 30 17.60 -11.47 -25.26
C LEU A 30 17.88 -10.00 -24.91
N GLU A 31 17.71 -9.05 -25.84
CA GLU A 31 18.05 -7.64 -25.56
C GLU A 31 16.92 -6.87 -24.86
N SER A 32 15.67 -7.09 -25.24
CA SER A 32 14.54 -6.34 -24.67
C SER A 32 14.33 -6.66 -23.19
N GLY A 33 14.59 -7.90 -22.76
CA GLY A 33 14.42 -8.31 -21.36
C GLY A 33 15.40 -7.62 -20.41
N ALA A 34 16.67 -7.50 -20.80
CA ALA A 34 17.70 -6.81 -20.00
C ALA A 34 17.51 -5.29 -20.00
N VAL A 35 17.02 -4.72 -21.11
CA VAL A 35 16.67 -3.29 -21.19
C VAL A 35 15.42 -3.00 -20.35
N ILE A 36 14.41 -3.88 -20.36
CA ILE A 36 13.21 -3.75 -19.54
C ILE A 36 13.55 -3.94 -18.06
N SER A 37 14.37 -4.93 -17.68
CA SER A 37 14.77 -5.11 -16.27
C SER A 37 15.58 -3.92 -15.76
N ARG A 38 16.55 -3.43 -16.54
CA ARG A 38 17.28 -2.20 -16.21
C ARG A 38 16.38 -0.97 -16.13
N SER A 39 15.35 -0.89 -16.96
CA SER A 39 14.39 0.23 -16.92
C SER A 39 13.45 0.13 -15.73
N VAL A 40 12.98 -1.07 -15.37
CA VAL A 40 12.14 -1.32 -14.19
C VAL A 40 12.94 -1.07 -12.91
N ASP A 41 14.19 -1.57 -12.84
CA ASP A 41 15.11 -1.29 -11.72
C ASP A 41 15.41 0.21 -11.63
N SER A 42 15.69 0.88 -12.74
CA SER A 42 15.93 2.33 -12.78
C SER A 42 14.69 3.13 -12.37
N LEU A 43 13.48 2.66 -12.67
CA LEU A 43 12.24 3.30 -12.24
C LEU A 43 11.92 3.04 -10.76
N GLU A 44 12.23 1.87 -10.21
CA GLU A 44 12.20 1.62 -8.76
C GLU A 44 13.23 2.48 -8.02
N ASP A 45 14.43 2.64 -8.59
CA ASP A 45 15.51 3.46 -8.04
C ASP A 45 15.09 4.93 -7.97
N VAL A 46 14.49 5.48 -9.04
CA VAL A 46 13.92 6.84 -9.08
C VAL A 46 12.78 7.01 -8.06
N ARG A 47 12.03 5.96 -7.74
CA ARG A 47 10.98 5.96 -6.71
C ARG A 47 11.55 5.85 -5.28
N GLN A 48 12.77 5.35 -5.14
CA GLN A 48 13.57 5.30 -3.89
C GLN A 48 14.42 6.56 -3.67
N VAL A 49 14.67 7.38 -4.71
CA VAL A 49 15.39 8.66 -4.58
C VAL A 49 14.70 9.51 -3.51
N GLY A 50 15.41 9.73 -2.40
CA GLY A 50 14.88 10.44 -1.23
C GLY A 50 14.29 11.80 -1.59
N LEU A 51 14.91 12.53 -2.53
CA LEU A 51 14.43 13.84 -2.99
C LEU A 51 13.00 13.78 -3.56
N VAL A 52 12.67 12.75 -4.34
CA VAL A 52 11.33 12.61 -4.93
C VAL A 52 10.29 12.32 -3.85
N ARG A 53 10.66 11.50 -2.86
CA ARG A 53 9.80 11.19 -1.70
C ARG A 53 9.54 12.43 -0.86
N PHE A 54 10.57 13.21 -0.58
CA PHE A 54 10.46 14.50 0.12
C PHE A 54 9.63 15.51 -0.68
N GLY A 55 9.84 15.59 -1.99
CA GLY A 55 9.06 16.46 -2.87
C GLY A 55 7.56 16.11 -2.85
N ARG A 56 7.20 14.83 -2.99
CA ARG A 56 5.80 14.39 -2.88
C ARG A 56 5.20 14.70 -1.51
N ALA A 57 5.95 14.45 -0.45
CA ALA A 57 5.51 14.75 0.92
C ALA A 57 5.28 16.26 1.12
N ALA A 58 6.21 17.10 0.67
CA ALA A 58 6.07 18.56 0.72
C ALA A 58 4.84 19.05 -0.05
N CYS A 59 4.61 18.52 -1.26
CA CYS A 59 3.43 18.84 -2.06
C CYS A 59 2.13 18.42 -1.37
N ALA A 60 2.06 17.20 -0.82
CA ALA A 60 0.89 16.72 -0.08
C ALA A 60 0.60 17.58 1.15
N VAL A 61 1.62 17.89 1.94
CA VAL A 61 1.50 18.80 3.10
C VAL A 61 1.01 20.17 2.67
N ALA A 62 1.56 20.75 1.61
CA ALA A 62 1.13 22.04 1.10
C ALA A 62 -0.34 22.04 0.67
N LYS A 63 -0.79 21.00 -0.04
CA LYS A 63 -2.21 20.84 -0.42
C LYS A 63 -3.11 20.74 0.80
N ILE A 64 -2.75 19.93 1.80
CA ILE A 64 -3.52 19.79 3.05
C ILE A 64 -3.61 21.14 3.76
N VAL A 65 -2.50 21.85 3.92
CA VAL A 65 -2.48 23.18 4.57
C VAL A 65 -3.34 24.18 3.81
N VAL A 66 -3.26 24.21 2.48
CA VAL A 66 -4.10 25.08 1.64
C VAL A 66 -5.57 24.69 1.76
N ASP A 67 -5.90 23.40 1.79
CA ASP A 67 -7.29 22.94 1.93
C ASP A 67 -7.89 23.33 3.28
N TYR A 68 -7.15 23.17 4.39
CA TYR A 68 -7.58 23.64 5.70
C TYR A 68 -7.78 25.15 5.72
N LYS A 69 -6.79 25.91 5.25
CA LYS A 69 -6.88 27.38 5.20
C LYS A 69 -8.05 27.85 4.34
N SER A 70 -8.31 27.20 3.21
CA SER A 70 -9.41 27.60 2.32
C SER A 70 -10.77 27.15 2.86
N SER A 71 -10.86 25.96 3.44
CA SER A 71 -12.13 25.37 3.90
C SER A 71 -12.62 25.97 5.21
N LEU A 72 -11.71 26.46 6.04
CA LEU A 72 -12.02 27.05 7.34
C LEU A 72 -11.92 28.58 7.34
N ARG A 73 -11.78 29.20 6.16
CA ARG A 73 -11.76 30.66 6.04
C ARG A 73 -13.18 31.22 6.11
N GLY A 74 -13.51 31.84 7.24
CA GLY A 74 -14.75 32.62 7.40
C GLY A 74 -15.74 32.09 8.44
N PRO A 75 -16.02 30.77 8.53
CA PRO A 75 -16.92 30.26 9.55
C PRO A 75 -16.40 30.56 10.96
N ASN A 76 -17.31 30.86 11.89
CA ASN A 76 -16.98 30.99 13.31
C ASN A 76 -16.73 29.60 13.91
N ASP A 77 -15.69 29.44 14.73
CA ASP A 77 -15.23 28.13 15.26
C ASP A 77 -16.31 27.34 16.02
N SER A 78 -17.36 28.00 16.50
CA SER A 78 -18.46 27.37 17.24
C SER A 78 -19.71 27.07 16.39
N SER A 79 -19.68 27.27 15.07
CA SER A 79 -20.86 27.06 14.21
C SER A 79 -20.98 25.60 13.74
N GLU A 80 -22.21 25.15 13.48
CA GLU A 80 -22.44 23.85 12.82
C GLU A 80 -21.81 23.80 11.42
N GLU A 81 -21.77 24.95 10.73
CA GLU A 81 -21.12 25.09 9.43
C GLU A 81 -19.61 24.82 9.51
N TYR A 82 -18.94 25.33 10.54
CA TYR A 82 -17.52 25.03 10.80
C TYR A 82 -17.30 23.54 11.03
N ASN A 83 -18.13 22.92 11.89
CA ASN A 83 -18.06 21.49 12.17
C ASN A 83 -18.29 20.62 10.92
N ALA A 84 -19.17 21.03 10.01
CA ALA A 84 -19.37 20.35 8.74
C ALA A 84 -18.20 20.57 7.78
N ALA A 85 -17.63 21.78 7.72
CA ALA A 85 -16.51 22.12 6.86
C ALA A 85 -15.23 21.39 7.28
N ILE A 86 -14.94 21.33 8.58
CA ILE A 86 -13.74 20.67 9.11
C ILE A 86 -13.78 19.16 8.87
N LYS A 87 -14.92 18.48 9.06
CA LYS A 87 -15.08 17.05 8.73
C LYS A 87 -14.83 16.76 7.25
N LYS A 88 -15.35 17.61 6.36
CA LYS A 88 -15.10 17.47 4.91
C LYS A 88 -13.62 17.67 4.58
N CYS A 89 -12.97 18.65 5.20
CA CYS A 89 -11.55 18.92 5.02
C CYS A 89 -10.68 17.77 5.56
N HIS A 90 -11.01 17.23 6.74
CA HIS A 90 -10.37 16.04 7.31
C HIS A 90 -10.45 14.87 6.33
N LYS A 91 -11.61 14.62 5.74
CA LYS A 91 -11.80 13.53 4.79
C LYS A 91 -10.93 13.67 3.54
N ARG A 92 -10.86 14.86 2.94
CA ARG A 92 -10.01 15.09 1.76
C ARG A 92 -8.52 14.98 2.12
N SER A 93 -8.12 15.54 3.24
CA SER A 93 -6.74 15.50 3.72
C SER A 93 -6.29 14.07 4.05
N ALA A 94 -7.19 13.25 4.60
CA ALA A 94 -6.95 11.84 4.83
C ALA A 94 -6.73 11.05 3.54
N VAL A 95 -7.46 11.38 2.46
CA VAL A 95 -7.28 10.77 1.14
C VAL A 95 -5.94 11.17 0.53
N GLU A 96 -5.55 12.44 0.58
CA GLU A 96 -4.24 12.90 0.10
C GLU A 96 -3.09 12.21 0.88
N LEU A 97 -3.24 12.04 2.20
CA LEU A 97 -2.26 11.33 3.02
C LEU A 97 -2.17 9.84 2.67
N LEU A 98 -3.30 9.19 2.40
CA LEU A 98 -3.35 7.81 1.92
C LEU A 98 -2.63 7.67 0.56
N GLU A 99 -2.90 8.57 -0.38
CA GLU A 99 -2.25 8.59 -1.69
C GLU A 99 -0.74 8.79 -1.57
N LEU A 100 -0.29 9.71 -0.70
CA LEU A 100 1.13 9.90 -0.39
C LEU A 100 1.75 8.61 0.17
N ALA A 101 1.07 7.96 1.12
CA ALA A 101 1.55 6.73 1.74
C ALA A 101 1.73 5.61 0.70
N CYS A 102 0.74 5.41 -0.17
CA CYS A 102 0.80 4.46 -1.27
C CYS A 102 1.87 4.82 -2.31
N ALA A 103 2.05 6.11 -2.62
CA ALA A 103 3.02 6.56 -3.61
C ALA A 103 4.47 6.34 -3.15
N ASN A 104 4.76 6.61 -1.88
CA ASN A 104 6.09 6.52 -1.29
C ASN A 104 6.43 5.12 -0.74
N GLY A 105 5.43 4.35 -0.32
CA GLY A 105 5.64 3.01 0.23
C GLY A 105 6.40 3.02 1.57
N GLY A 106 6.92 1.85 1.96
CA GLY A 106 7.87 1.70 3.08
C GLY A 106 7.42 2.37 4.38
N VAL A 107 8.25 3.29 4.89
CA VAL A 107 7.98 4.01 6.14
C VAL A 107 6.66 4.79 6.12
N PHE A 108 6.24 5.32 4.96
CA PHE A 108 4.98 6.07 4.87
C PHE A 108 3.75 5.18 5.05
N ILE A 109 3.80 3.93 4.55
CA ILE A 109 2.76 2.93 4.81
C ILE A 109 2.68 2.64 6.31
N LYS A 110 3.82 2.45 6.98
CA LYS A 110 3.87 2.18 8.43
C LYS A 110 3.30 3.35 9.25
N VAL A 111 3.62 4.59 8.87
CA VAL A 111 3.04 5.78 9.50
C VAL A 111 1.53 5.80 9.32
N GLY A 112 1.03 5.56 8.11
CA GLY A 112 -0.41 5.48 7.84
C GLY A 112 -1.10 4.38 8.64
N GLN A 113 -0.48 3.20 8.77
CA GLN A 113 -0.96 2.11 9.62
C GLN A 113 -1.04 2.54 11.09
N HIS A 114 0.00 3.20 11.62
CA HIS A 114 0.00 3.69 12.99
C HIS A 114 -1.10 4.73 13.22
N LEU A 115 -1.24 5.71 12.31
CA LEU A 115 -2.31 6.72 12.38
C LEU A 115 -3.70 6.10 12.32
N SER A 116 -3.88 5.01 11.55
CA SER A 116 -5.17 4.31 11.47
C SER A 116 -5.63 3.70 12.80
N ALA A 117 -4.69 3.38 13.69
CA ALA A 117 -4.98 2.76 15.00
C ALA A 117 -5.24 3.78 16.12
N LEU A 118 -5.07 5.09 15.86
CA LEU A 118 -5.20 6.16 16.86
C LEU A 118 -6.62 6.76 16.92
N GLU A 119 -7.65 5.92 17.01
CA GLU A 119 -9.07 6.32 16.89
C GLU A 119 -9.53 7.38 17.90
N TYR A 120 -8.94 7.41 19.10
CA TYR A 120 -9.28 8.37 20.15
C TYR A 120 -8.53 9.71 20.03
N LEU A 121 -7.45 9.77 19.25
CA LEU A 121 -6.58 10.95 19.15
C LEU A 121 -6.74 11.66 17.80
N ILE A 122 -6.98 10.89 16.75
CA ILE A 122 -7.01 11.36 15.37
C ILE A 122 -8.47 11.39 14.89
N PRO A 123 -8.88 12.41 14.11
CA PRO A 123 -10.25 12.49 13.62
C PRO A 123 -10.67 11.22 12.86
N THR A 124 -11.92 10.79 13.06
CA THR A 124 -12.45 9.54 12.50
C THR A 124 -12.32 9.47 10.98
N GLU A 125 -12.35 10.62 10.27
CA GLU A 125 -12.15 10.66 8.83
C GLU A 125 -10.75 10.19 8.41
N TYR A 126 -9.72 10.43 9.21
CA TYR A 126 -8.37 9.93 8.96
C TYR A 126 -8.23 8.46 9.30
N THR A 127 -8.67 8.04 10.50
CA THR A 127 -8.52 6.64 10.94
C THR A 127 -9.28 5.68 10.02
N SER A 128 -10.52 6.01 9.69
CA SER A 128 -11.35 5.22 8.77
C SER A 128 -10.75 5.13 7.36
N THR A 129 -10.16 6.22 6.84
CA THR A 129 -9.57 6.25 5.50
C THR A 129 -8.26 5.46 5.45
N LEU A 130 -7.41 5.60 6.46
CA LEU A 130 -6.10 4.94 6.52
C LEU A 130 -6.20 3.46 6.93
N SER A 131 -7.33 3.01 7.48
CA SER A 131 -7.58 1.59 7.83
C SER A 131 -7.38 0.61 6.68
N VAL A 132 -7.46 1.07 5.42
CA VAL A 132 -7.16 0.25 4.24
C VAL A 132 -5.69 -0.21 4.20
N LEU A 133 -4.77 0.57 4.80
CA LEU A 133 -3.34 0.25 4.88
C LEU A 133 -3.04 -0.90 5.84
N THR A 134 -3.93 -1.17 6.79
CA THR A 134 -3.81 -2.26 7.78
C THR A 134 -4.71 -3.45 7.43
N SER A 135 -5.89 -3.22 6.87
CA SER A 135 -6.92 -4.26 6.70
C SER A 135 -6.65 -5.27 5.57
N LYS A 136 -5.70 -5.01 4.67
CA LYS A 136 -5.42 -5.87 3.50
C LYS A 136 -3.94 -5.92 3.16
N ALA A 137 -3.12 -6.42 4.08
CA ALA A 137 -1.75 -6.77 3.72
C ALA A 137 -1.77 -7.81 2.57
N PRO A 138 -1.04 -7.57 1.46
CA PRO A 138 -0.97 -8.53 0.37
C PRO A 138 -0.35 -9.84 0.88
N LYS A 139 -0.97 -10.96 0.53
CA LYS A 139 -0.42 -12.30 0.73
C LYS A 139 0.56 -12.60 -0.42
N ALA A 140 1.78 -12.99 -0.10
CA ALA A 140 2.68 -13.64 -1.05
C ALA A 140 2.06 -14.95 -1.53
N SER A 141 2.38 -15.34 -2.77
CA SER A 141 1.92 -16.62 -3.30
C SER A 141 2.60 -17.77 -2.57
N LEU A 142 1.97 -18.95 -2.57
CA LEU A 142 2.53 -20.12 -1.92
C LEU A 142 3.90 -20.48 -2.49
N GLU A 143 4.10 -20.29 -3.80
CA GLU A 143 5.38 -20.57 -4.47
C GLU A 143 6.50 -19.67 -3.95
N ASP A 144 6.23 -18.37 -3.77
CA ASP A 144 7.19 -17.43 -3.20
C ASP A 144 7.53 -17.83 -1.74
N VAL A 145 6.54 -18.28 -0.96
CA VAL A 145 6.74 -18.74 0.43
C VAL A 145 7.59 -20.00 0.49
N VAL A 146 7.23 -21.02 -0.31
CA VAL A 146 7.97 -22.29 -0.40
C VAL A 146 9.40 -22.03 -0.83
N TYR A 147 9.61 -21.20 -1.87
CA TYR A 147 10.93 -20.85 -2.35
C TYR A 147 11.80 -20.24 -1.24
N VAL A 148 11.26 -19.29 -0.46
CA VAL A 148 11.99 -18.67 0.64
C VAL A 148 12.34 -19.71 1.71
N ILE A 149 11.38 -20.54 2.14
CA ILE A 149 11.62 -21.58 3.17
C ILE A 149 12.71 -22.55 2.72
N GLU A 150 12.64 -23.05 1.49
CA GLU A 150 13.63 -24.01 0.96
C GLU A 150 15.01 -23.36 0.77
N SER A 151 15.05 -22.09 0.36
CA SER A 151 16.31 -21.36 0.19
C SER A 151 17.04 -21.09 1.51
N GLU A 152 16.29 -20.80 2.58
CA GLU A 152 16.85 -20.50 3.91
C GLU A 152 17.18 -21.77 4.71
N LEU A 153 16.39 -22.84 4.55
CA LEU A 153 16.59 -24.10 5.28
C LEU A 153 17.42 -25.15 4.52
N GLY A 154 17.60 -24.98 3.20
CA GLY A 154 18.36 -25.90 2.34
C GLY A 154 17.71 -27.27 2.13
N LYS A 155 16.42 -27.42 2.45
CA LYS A 155 15.64 -28.66 2.36
C LYS A 155 14.24 -28.37 1.83
N LYS A 156 13.59 -29.38 1.26
CA LYS A 156 12.21 -29.25 0.77
C LYS A 156 11.23 -29.01 1.93
N VAL A 157 10.16 -28.23 1.70
CA VAL A 157 9.15 -27.96 2.74
C VAL A 157 8.58 -29.26 3.30
N ASP A 158 8.30 -30.24 2.44
CA ASP A 158 7.76 -31.56 2.80
C ASP A 158 8.76 -32.45 3.58
N GLU A 159 10.05 -32.12 3.57
CA GLU A 159 11.08 -32.81 4.36
C GLU A 159 11.23 -32.22 5.77
N VAL A 160 10.84 -30.96 5.94
CA VAL A 160 10.97 -30.21 7.20
C VAL A 160 9.68 -30.27 8.02
N PHE A 161 8.54 -30.19 7.35
CA PHE A 161 7.22 -30.16 7.97
C PHE A 161 6.40 -31.38 7.52
N SER A 162 5.75 -32.04 8.47
CA SER A 162 4.76 -33.09 8.23
C SER A 162 3.45 -32.55 7.65
N GLU A 163 3.14 -31.29 7.93
CA GLU A 163 1.95 -30.58 7.42
C GLU A 163 2.29 -29.10 7.26
N PHE A 164 1.89 -28.48 6.15
CA PHE A 164 2.06 -27.04 5.91
C PHE A 164 0.78 -26.45 5.33
N SER A 165 0.23 -25.42 5.97
CA SER A 165 -0.99 -24.76 5.52
C SER A 165 -0.68 -23.75 4.41
N GLU A 166 -1.25 -23.98 3.23
CA GLU A 166 -1.07 -23.09 2.07
C GLU A 166 -1.63 -21.69 2.32
N GLU A 167 -2.75 -21.60 3.04
CA GLU A 167 -3.38 -20.33 3.38
C GLU A 167 -2.75 -19.73 4.65
N PRO A 168 -2.26 -18.49 4.61
CA PRO A 168 -1.73 -17.85 5.81
C PRO A 168 -2.87 -17.52 6.78
N ILE A 169 -2.62 -17.75 8.07
CA ILE A 169 -3.51 -17.35 9.17
C ILE A 169 -3.49 -15.84 9.42
N GLY A 170 -2.47 -15.14 8.92
CA GLY A 170 -2.36 -13.70 9.00
C GLY A 170 -1.29 -13.16 8.05
N ALA A 171 -1.51 -11.96 7.54
CA ALA A 171 -0.55 -11.22 6.74
C ALA A 171 -0.39 -9.80 7.29
N ALA A 172 0.84 -9.32 7.31
CA ALA A 172 1.27 -7.99 7.68
C ALA A 172 2.10 -7.39 6.54
N SER A 173 2.41 -6.09 6.61
CA SER A 173 3.12 -5.38 5.53
C SER A 173 4.50 -5.93 5.17
N LEU A 174 5.12 -6.73 6.04
CA LEU A 174 6.47 -7.29 5.85
C LEU A 174 6.54 -8.82 6.02
N ALA A 175 5.46 -9.47 6.44
CA ALA A 175 5.49 -10.88 6.79
C ALA A 175 4.09 -11.49 6.69
N GLN A 176 4.03 -12.81 6.52
CA GLN A 176 2.82 -13.58 6.68
C GLN A 176 3.11 -14.82 7.53
N VAL A 177 2.07 -15.35 8.18
CA VAL A 177 2.17 -16.43 9.14
C VAL A 177 1.37 -17.62 8.62
N HIS A 178 2.02 -18.79 8.57
CA HIS A 178 1.41 -20.06 8.18
C HIS A 178 1.45 -21.02 9.37
N ILE A 179 0.47 -21.93 9.41
CA ILE A 179 0.50 -23.08 10.33
C ILE A 179 1.32 -24.19 9.68
N ALA A 180 2.21 -24.81 10.45
CA ALA A 180 2.94 -26.01 10.04
C ALA A 180 3.16 -26.94 11.24
N ARG A 181 3.33 -28.25 11.00
CA ARG A 181 3.61 -29.28 12.03
C ARG A 181 4.85 -30.07 11.68
#